data_AF-D3JLJ7-F1
#
_entry.id   AF-D3JLJ7-F1
#
_cell.length_a   1.000
_cell.length_b   1.000
_cell.length_c   1.000
_cell.angle_alpha   90.00
_cell.angle_beta   90.00
_cell.angle_gamma   90.00
#
_symmetry.space_group_name_H-M   'P 1'
#
loop_
_entity.id
_entity.type
_entity.pdbx_description
1 polymer ?
#
loop_
_entity_poly.entity_id
_entity_poly.type
_entity_poly.pdbx_seq_one_letter_code
_entity_poly.pdbx_strand_id
1 'polypeptide(L)'
;HNRGHHVRVATPEDPASSRLGESFWAFLPRSVWFSARSAWNLERERLRKLGLPVWHWKNGVLSAWMYSVVLWGAMIAWLGVAVIPFLLIQGIYGFSLLGVV
;
A
#
# COMPACT_ATOMS: atom_id res chain seq x y z
N HIS A 1 -6.65 -4.37 0.67
CA HIS A 1 -7.68 -4.36 1.71
C HIS A 1 -8.70 -5.48 1.49
N ASN A 2 -9.62 -5.37 0.52
CA ASN A 2 -10.74 -6.32 0.30
C ASN A 2 -10.35 -7.81 0.18
N ARG A 3 -9.27 -8.13 -0.54
CA ARG A 3 -8.84 -9.52 -0.79
C ARG A 3 -7.82 -10.07 0.21
N GLY A 4 -7.40 -9.24 1.18
CA GLY A 4 -6.37 -9.59 2.13
C GLY A 4 -6.88 -9.44 3.56
N HIS A 5 -7.04 -8.20 3.99
CA HIS A 5 -7.46 -7.82 5.34
C HIS A 5 -8.85 -8.39 5.68
N HIS A 6 -9.90 -8.08 4.91
CA HIS A 6 -11.24 -8.58 5.21
C HIS A 6 -11.38 -10.10 5.21
N VAL A 7 -10.52 -10.82 4.47
CA VAL A 7 -10.53 -12.29 4.43
C VAL A 7 -9.89 -12.89 5.68
N ARG A 8 -8.98 -12.16 6.35
CA ARG A 8 -8.19 -12.62 7.49
C ARG A 8 -8.37 -11.75 8.73
N VAL A 9 -9.38 -10.88 8.75
CA VAL A 9 -9.53 -9.84 9.78
C VAL A 9 -9.44 -10.43 11.18
N ALA A 10 -8.66 -9.80 12.06
CA ALA A 10 -8.43 -10.24 13.44
C ALA A 10 -7.79 -11.63 13.62
N THR A 11 -7.18 -12.21 12.57
CA THR A 11 -6.35 -13.43 12.68
C THR A 11 -4.87 -13.08 12.79
N PRO A 12 -4.02 -13.97 13.34
CA PRO A 12 -2.56 -13.76 13.41
C PRO A 12 -1.90 -13.46 12.05
N GLU A 13 -2.49 -13.93 10.95
CA GLU A 13 -2.02 -13.77 9.57
C GLU A 13 -2.41 -12.43 8.94
N ASP A 14 -3.20 -11.60 9.64
CA ASP A 14 -3.56 -10.27 9.18
C ASP A 14 -2.54 -9.21 9.61
N PRO A 15 -1.76 -8.66 8.66
CA PRO A 15 -0.81 -7.62 8.99
C PRO A 15 -1.48 -6.29 9.35
N ALA A 16 -2.74 -6.07 8.95
CA ALA A 16 -3.45 -4.82 9.14
C ALA A 16 -4.16 -4.71 10.50
N SER A 17 -4.29 -5.81 11.26
CA SER A 17 -4.74 -5.75 12.65
C SER A 17 -3.56 -5.58 13.62
N SER A 18 -3.73 -4.68 14.59
CA SER A 18 -2.80 -4.56 15.70
C SER A 18 -2.95 -5.75 16.65
N ARG A 19 -1.84 -6.16 17.27
CA ARG A 19 -1.86 -7.19 18.31
C ARG A 19 -2.18 -6.55 19.64
N LEU A 20 -2.75 -7.32 20.57
CA LEU A 20 -3.01 -6.84 21.93
C LEU A 20 -1.69 -6.40 22.59
N GLY A 21 -1.65 -5.16 23.08
CA GLY A 21 -0.46 -4.58 23.72
C GLY A 21 0.63 -4.11 22.75
N GLU A 22 0.41 -4.16 21.43
CA GLU A 22 1.37 -3.65 20.45
C GLU A 22 1.32 -2.12 20.38
N SER A 23 2.47 -1.46 20.50
CA SER A 23 2.56 -0.01 20.35
C SER A 23 2.34 0.39 18.89
N PHE A 24 1.81 1.60 18.67
CA PHE A 24 1.62 2.15 17.33
C PHE A 24 2.90 2.11 16.49
N TRP A 25 4.05 2.42 17.11
CA TRP A 25 5.35 2.46 16.44
C TRP A 25 5.89 1.08 16.06
N ALA A 26 5.50 0.02 16.75
CA ALA A 26 5.80 -1.36 16.35
C ALA A 26 4.82 -1.86 15.28
N PHE A 27 3.54 -1.49 15.41
CA PHE A 27 2.47 -1.86 14.49
C PHE A 27 2.67 -1.26 13.10
N LEU A 28 2.93 0.05 13.00
CA LEU A 28 2.95 0.79 11.74
C LEU A 28 3.92 0.18 10.70
N PRO A 29 5.23 0.05 10.96
CA PRO A 29 6.17 -0.50 9.98
C PRO A 29 5.87 -1.97 9.64
N ARG A 30 5.44 -2.77 10.63
CA ARG A 30 5.01 -4.17 10.42
C ARG A 30 3.84 -4.21 9.45
N SER A 31 2.80 -3.45 9.74
CA SER A 31 1.57 -3.39 8.95
C SER A 31 1.86 -2.95 7.52
N VAL A 32 2.64 -1.88 7.32
CA VAL A 32 3.04 -1.38 5.99
C VAL A 32 3.71 -2.49 5.19
N TRP A 33 4.77 -3.07 5.74
CA TRP A 33 5.63 -4.01 5.03
C TRP A 33 4.89 -5.30 4.67
N PHE A 34 4.22 -5.91 5.63
CA PHE A 34 3.52 -7.17 5.40
C PHE A 34 2.26 -6.97 4.56
N SER A 35 1.59 -5.81 4.62
CA SER A 35 0.48 -5.48 3.72
C SER A 35 0.94 -5.32 2.28
N ALA A 36 2.07 -4.64 2.04
CA ALA A 36 2.66 -4.51 0.71
C ALA A 36 3.05 -5.89 0.12
N ARG A 37 3.73 -6.72 0.91
CA ARG A 37 4.09 -8.10 0.51
C ARG A 37 2.86 -8.97 0.22
N SER A 38 1.83 -8.87 1.06
CA SER A 38 0.56 -9.58 0.89
C SER A 38 -0.13 -9.17 -0.41
N ALA A 39 -0.23 -7.86 -0.68
CA ALA A 39 -0.82 -7.33 -1.91
C ALA A 39 -0.08 -7.83 -3.16
N TRP A 40 1.25 -7.81 -3.13
CA TRP A 40 2.09 -8.31 -4.22
C TRP A 40 1.85 -9.80 -4.50
N ASN A 41 1.83 -10.63 -3.45
CA ASN A 41 1.61 -12.07 -3.59
C ASN A 41 0.22 -12.41 -4.13
N LEU A 42 -0.83 -11.73 -3.63
CA LEU A 42 -2.19 -11.91 -4.11
C LEU A 42 -2.31 -11.56 -5.59
N GLU A 43 -1.67 -10.48 -6.03
CA GLU A 43 -1.73 -10.04 -7.41
C GLU A 43 -0.90 -10.92 -8.34
N ARG A 44 0.28 -11.36 -7.89
CA ARG A 44 1.08 -12.38 -8.57
C ARG A 44 0.28 -13.66 -8.79
N GLU A 45 -0.45 -14.13 -7.78
CA GLU A 45 -1.28 -15.33 -7.90
C GLU A 45 -2.46 -15.12 -8.85
N ARG A 46 -3.11 -13.96 -8.80
CA ARG A 46 -4.17 -13.59 -9.74
C ARG A 46 -3.67 -13.61 -11.19
N LEU A 47 -2.51 -12.99 -11.46
CA LEU A 47 -1.92 -12.95 -12.80
C LEU A 47 -1.47 -14.33 -13.27
N ARG A 48 -0.90 -15.15 -12.37
CA ARG A 48 -0.56 -16.56 -12.67
C ARG A 48 -1.79 -17.36 -13.12
N LYS A 49 -2.93 -17.20 -12.44
CA LYS A 49 -4.21 -17.85 -12.84
C LYS A 49 -4.72 -17.38 -14.20
N LEU A 50 -4.29 -16.21 -14.67
CA LEU A 50 -4.61 -15.65 -15.98
C LEU A 50 -3.54 -15.95 -17.04
N GLY A 51 -2.47 -16.69 -16.70
CA GLY A 51 -1.36 -16.96 -17.62
C GLY A 51 -0.51 -15.73 -17.96
N LEU A 52 -0.57 -14.67 -17.14
CA LEU A 52 0.14 -13.41 -17.38
C LEU A 52 1.40 -13.27 -16.51
N PRO A 53 2.45 -12.59 -17.01
CA PRO A 53 3.64 -12.28 -16.20
C PRO A 53 3.31 -11.28 -15.10
N VAL A 54 4.09 -11.28 -14.01
CA VAL A 54 3.88 -10.39 -12.85
C VAL A 54 4.03 -8.91 -13.21
N TRP A 55 4.87 -8.59 -14.20
CA TRP A 55 5.11 -7.23 -14.68
C TRP A 55 4.10 -6.76 -15.75
N HIS A 56 2.98 -7.46 -15.92
CA HIS A 56 1.95 -7.07 -16.87
C HIS A 56 1.22 -5.80 -16.39
N TRP A 57 0.79 -4.93 -17.31
CA TRP A 57 -0.01 -3.71 -17.02
C TRP A 57 -1.35 -3.97 -16.31
N LYS A 58 -1.78 -5.23 -16.27
CA LYS A 58 -2.97 -5.66 -15.53
C LYS A 58 -2.69 -5.83 -14.04
N ASN A 59 -1.42 -5.77 -13.61
CA ASN A 59 -1.02 -5.81 -12.20
C ASN A 59 -1.51 -4.55 -11.49
N GLY A 60 -2.55 -4.69 -10.68
CA GLY A 60 -3.16 -3.56 -9.98
C GLY A 60 -2.21 -2.85 -9.00
N VAL A 61 -1.22 -3.55 -8.45
CA VAL A 61 -0.20 -2.94 -7.56
C VAL A 61 0.71 -2.01 -8.35
N LEU A 62 1.20 -2.47 -9.50
CA LEU A 62 2.04 -1.64 -10.37
C LEU A 62 1.27 -0.43 -10.91
N SER A 63 0.02 -0.63 -11.34
CA SER A 63 -0.82 0.46 -11.82
C SER A 63 -1.07 1.50 -10.72
N ALA A 64 -1.34 1.07 -9.49
CA ALA A 64 -1.52 1.99 -8.35
C ALA A 64 -0.26 2.82 -8.07
N TRP A 65 0.93 2.20 -8.07
CA TRP A 65 2.19 2.92 -7.89
C TRP A 65 2.47 3.89 -9.04
N MET A 66 2.15 3.49 -10.28
CA MET A 66 2.30 4.34 -11.45
C MET A 66 1.41 5.60 -11.34
N TYR A 67 0.16 5.46 -10.92
CA TYR A 67 -0.72 6.61 -10.72
C TYR A 67 -0.17 7.59 -9.67
N SER A 68 0.39 7.08 -8.57
CA SER A 68 1.04 7.93 -7.57
C SER A 68 2.25 8.67 -8.14
N VAL A 69 3.12 7.99 -8.88
CA VAL A 69 4.32 8.60 -9.50
C VAL A 69 3.92 9.66 -10.52
N VAL A 70 2.93 9.38 -11.37
CA VAL A 70 2.44 10.32 -12.38
C VAL A 70 1.85 11.56 -11.71
N LEU A 71 1.01 11.38 -10.68
CA LEU A 71 0.40 12.48 -9.96
C LEU A 71 1.45 13.35 -9.26
N TRP A 72 2.39 12.73 -8.54
CA TRP A 72 3.46 13.45 -7.84
C TRP A 72 4.39 14.15 -8.83
N GLY A 73 4.76 13.48 -9.91
CA GLY A 73 5.58 14.05 -10.98
C GLY A 73 4.90 15.25 -11.64
N ALA A 74 3.60 15.17 -11.91
CA ALA A 74 2.82 16.29 -12.44
C ALA A 74 2.77 17.47 -11.46
N MET A 75 2.58 17.22 -10.16
CA MET A 75 2.59 18.27 -9.14
C MET A 75 3.95 18.95 -9.01
N ILE A 76 5.04 18.17 -9.03
CA ILE A 76 6.40 18.71 -8.97
C ILE A 76 6.74 19.49 -10.25
N ALA A 77 6.35 19.00 -11.42
CA ALA A 77 6.55 19.69 -12.69
C ALA A 77 5.79 21.02 -12.75
N TRP A 78 4.59 21.09 -12.15
CA TRP A 78 3.76 22.28 -12.15
C TRP A 78 4.14 23.31 -11.08
N LEU A 79 4.35 22.86 -9.84
CA LEU A 79 4.53 23.72 -8.66
C LEU A 79 6.01 23.84 -8.23
N GLY A 80 6.90 23.12 -8.91
CA GLY A 80 8.33 23.07 -8.59
C GLY A 80 8.65 22.15 -7.41
N VAL A 81 9.94 22.05 -7.11
CA VAL A 81 10.45 21.16 -6.04
C VAL A 81 9.99 21.53 -4.64
N ALA A 82 9.51 22.77 -4.43
CA ALA A 82 9.01 23.24 -3.15
C ALA A 82 7.78 22.47 -2.64
N VAL A 83 7.05 21.77 -3.52
CA VAL A 83 5.87 20.97 -3.14
C VAL A 83 6.24 19.62 -2.52
N ILE A 84 7.48 19.14 -2.68
CA ILE A 84 7.91 17.81 -2.23
C ILE A 84 7.63 17.56 -0.73
N PRO A 85 7.96 18.47 0.20
CA PRO A 85 7.66 18.26 1.62
C PRO A 85 6.15 18.11 1.88
N PHE A 86 5.31 18.86 1.18
CA PHE A 86 3.85 18.77 1.31
C PHE A 86 3.32 17.42 0.82
N LEU A 87 3.82 16.93 -0.33
CA LEU A 87 3.46 15.61 -0.85
C LEU A 87 3.87 14.48 0.11
N LEU A 88 5.08 14.57 0.69
CA LEU A 88 5.56 13.60 1.67
C LEU A 88 4.69 13.57 2.93
N ILE A 89 4.42 14.74 3.52
CA ILE A 89 3.59 14.85 4.72
C ILE A 89 2.18 14.33 4.44
N GLN A 90 1.57 14.76 3.33
CA GLN A 90 0.25 14.30 2.91
C GLN A 90 0.20 12.79 2.67
N GLY A 91 1.23 12.22 2.03
CA GLY A 91 1.32 10.79 1.77
C GLY A 91 1.41 9.98 3.06
N ILE A 92 2.27 10.40 4.00
CA ILE A 92 2.42 9.74 5.30
C ILE A 92 1.14 9.86 6.12
N TYR A 93 0.55 11.05 6.17
CA TYR A 93 -0.68 11.31 6.94
C TYR A 93 -1.89 10.55 6.37
N GLY A 94 -2.08 10.58 5.05
CA GLY A 94 -3.15 9.82 4.40
C GLY A 94 -2.99 8.31 4.59
N PHE A 95 -1.75 7.81 4.55
CA PHE A 95 -1.47 6.40 4.82
C PHE A 95 -1.73 6.02 6.28
N SER A 96 -1.32 6.83 7.25
CA SER A 96 -1.47 6.51 8.68
C SER A 96 -2.94 6.46 9.11
N LEU A 97 -3.80 7.29 8.52
CA LEU A 97 -5.25 7.28 8.80
C LEU A 97 -5.94 5.98 8.36
N LEU A 98 -5.41 5.26 7.37
CA LEU A 98 -5.96 3.97 6.94
C LEU A 98 -5.80 2.87 8.00
N GLY A 99 -4.95 3.07 9.01
CA GLY A 99 -4.76 2.14 10.12
C GLY A 99 -5.62 2.44 11.36
N VAL A 100 -6.44 3.49 11.33
CA VAL A 100 -7.26 3.95 12.48
C VAL A 100 -8.72 3.48 12.39
N VAL A 101 -9.14 2.89 11.25
CA VAL A 101 -10.53 2.46 10.99
C VAL A 101 -10.63 0.95 10.87
#